data_AF-A0A5C3PMN4-F1
#
_entry.id   AF-A0A5C3PMN4-F1
#
_cell.length_a   1.000
_cell.length_b   1.000
_cell.length_c   1.000
_cell.angle_alpha   90.00
_cell.angle_beta   90.00
_cell.angle_gamma   90.00
#
_symmetry.space_group_name_H-M   'P 1'
#
loop_
_entity.id
_entity.type
_entity.pdbx_description
1 polymer ?
#
loop_
_entity_poly.entity_id
_entity_poly.type
_entity_poly.pdbx_seq_one_letter_code
_entity_poly.pdbx_strand_id
1 'polypeptide(L)'
;MLETRTSELKEAQAFLTKADDVPDSEVLRAVDALNSKIFQTAASIAEAPQFRYGSEDVDAAEHAARKLERDGWLGPHVLSALRSIDHTNDSVLVQTALQASMTMYVRWLAMSWDLGHYDPEGLLHKLYSEVRRRVPQSVAGRWRAICRESAKVIAGVGDAEHERHAKKLARLAADVLVACRVSGPPEAVYSAVRKAFASPLREIAERTLDFQQISGEIILSCDLIAVVVVPETVFDPVTMDDEWGDPNASPSAGQVLCTTQLGLTREEKKAEGTQTTLLRKPKVVLKSMLEQLWDE
;
A
#
# COMPACT_ATOMS: atom_id res chain seq x y z
N MET A 1 25.82 -3.26 45.11
CA MET A 1 24.34 -3.40 45.24
C MET A 1 23.60 -2.15 44.78
N LEU A 2 24.00 -0.94 45.19
CA LEU A 2 23.39 0.32 44.71
C LEU A 2 23.68 0.60 43.22
N GLU A 3 24.91 0.39 42.76
CA GLU A 3 25.27 0.56 41.33
C GLU A 3 24.47 -0.36 40.41
N THR A 4 24.35 -1.65 40.77
CA THR A 4 23.55 -2.64 40.03
C THR A 4 22.09 -2.21 39.93
N ARG A 5 21.45 -1.82 41.05
CA ARG A 5 20.07 -1.32 41.04
C ARG A 5 19.91 -0.02 40.25
N THR A 6 20.94 0.83 40.23
CA THR A 6 20.92 2.09 39.47
C THR A 6 21.05 1.83 37.97
N SER A 7 21.86 0.83 37.57
CA SER A 7 21.95 0.35 36.18
C SER A 7 20.62 -0.26 35.74
N GLU A 8 20.07 -1.18 36.53
CA GLU A 8 18.76 -1.82 36.27
C GLU A 8 17.64 -0.77 36.15
N LEU A 9 17.63 0.24 37.02
CA LEU A 9 16.63 1.30 36.96
C LEU A 9 16.81 2.20 35.72
N LYS A 10 18.05 2.51 35.34
CA LYS A 10 18.34 3.28 34.12
C LYS A 10 17.97 2.50 32.87
N GLU A 11 18.27 1.21 32.81
CA GLU A 11 17.88 0.32 31.73
C GLU A 11 16.36 0.17 31.66
N ALA A 12 15.68 -0.01 32.80
CA ALA A 12 14.23 -0.06 32.87
C ALA A 12 13.58 1.27 32.47
N GLN A 13 14.13 2.41 32.89
CA GLN A 13 13.64 3.72 32.46
C GLN A 13 13.86 3.93 30.96
N ALA A 14 15.06 3.67 30.47
CA ALA A 14 15.36 3.68 29.04
C ALA A 14 14.47 2.69 28.27
N PHE A 15 14.00 1.60 28.90
CA PHE A 15 13.07 0.61 28.37
C PHE A 15 11.58 0.99 28.49
N LEU A 16 11.21 1.90 29.39
CA LEU A 16 9.81 2.24 29.67
C LEU A 16 9.39 3.61 29.15
N THR A 17 10.34 4.46 28.71
CA THR A 17 10.00 5.73 28.07
C THR A 17 9.19 5.47 26.80
N LYS A 18 8.01 6.12 26.72
CA LYS A 18 6.97 5.95 25.68
C LYS A 18 6.77 7.17 24.78
N ALA A 19 7.54 8.24 24.98
CA ALA A 19 7.38 9.44 24.18
C ALA A 19 7.79 9.09 22.74
N ASP A 20 6.80 8.97 21.86
CA ASP A 20 7.07 8.94 20.43
C ASP A 20 7.50 10.36 20.04
N ASP A 21 8.61 10.48 19.32
CA ASP A 21 9.12 11.77 18.86
C ASP A 21 8.40 12.26 17.58
N VAL A 22 7.47 11.47 17.04
CA VAL A 22 6.74 11.75 15.79
C VAL A 22 5.26 12.04 16.07
N PRO A 23 4.76 13.25 15.79
CA PRO A 23 3.35 13.58 15.99
C PRO A 23 2.45 12.96 14.91
N ASP A 24 1.19 12.69 15.26
CA ASP A 24 0.17 12.11 14.36
C ASP A 24 0.04 12.87 13.03
N SER A 25 0.12 14.20 13.09
CA SER A 25 0.07 15.07 11.91
C SER A 25 1.19 14.81 10.93
N GLU A 26 2.37 14.42 11.41
CA GLU A 26 3.51 14.06 10.55
C GLU A 26 3.28 12.72 9.87
N VAL A 27 2.76 11.73 10.60
CA VAL A 27 2.39 10.41 10.04
C VAL A 27 1.32 10.56 8.97
N LEU A 28 0.27 11.35 9.24
CA LEU A 28 -0.79 11.63 8.28
C LEU A 28 -0.26 12.33 7.02
N ARG A 29 0.62 13.32 7.18
CA ARG A 29 1.29 13.99 6.06
C ARG A 29 2.15 13.03 5.23
N ALA A 30 2.80 12.06 5.86
CA ALA A 30 3.57 11.04 5.15
C ALA A 30 2.66 10.13 4.29
N VAL A 31 1.52 9.69 4.84
CA VAL A 31 0.51 8.91 4.09
C VAL A 31 -0.09 9.75 2.95
N ASP A 32 -0.38 11.03 3.18
CA ASP A 32 -0.93 11.92 2.16
C ASP A 32 0.04 12.20 1.01
N ALA A 33 1.31 12.40 1.34
CA ALA A 33 2.37 12.55 0.34
C ALA A 33 2.52 11.27 -0.49
N LEU A 34 2.43 10.10 0.15
CA LEU A 34 2.49 8.80 -0.53
C LEU A 34 1.29 8.60 -1.46
N ASN A 35 0.06 8.84 -0.98
CA ASN A 35 -1.16 8.79 -1.80
C ASN A 35 -1.09 9.74 -3.00
N SER A 36 -0.66 10.98 -2.77
CA SER A 36 -0.51 11.98 -3.83
C SER A 36 0.52 11.54 -4.88
N LYS A 37 1.64 10.95 -4.44
CA LYS A 37 2.67 10.46 -5.36
C LYS A 37 2.19 9.29 -6.20
N ILE A 38 1.46 8.35 -5.60
CA ILE A 38 0.85 7.22 -6.32
C ILE A 38 -0.12 7.75 -7.38
N PHE A 39 -1.04 8.65 -7.00
CA PHE A 39 -2.01 9.27 -7.92
C PHE A 39 -1.30 9.93 -9.11
N GLN A 40 -0.34 10.83 -8.84
CA GLN A 40 0.39 11.56 -9.89
C GLN A 40 1.16 10.62 -10.82
N THR A 41 1.78 9.58 -10.26
CA THR A 41 2.55 8.60 -11.04
C THR A 41 1.63 7.73 -11.89
N ALA A 42 0.50 7.29 -11.36
CA ALA A 42 -0.50 6.52 -12.09
C ALA A 42 -1.09 7.34 -13.26
N ALA A 43 -1.48 8.59 -13.03
CA ALA A 43 -1.95 9.50 -14.08
C ALA A 43 -0.89 9.69 -15.17
N SER A 44 0.35 10.00 -14.78
CA SER A 44 1.46 10.22 -15.71
C SER A 44 1.78 8.99 -16.57
N ILE A 45 1.60 7.77 -16.04
CA ILE A 45 1.78 6.53 -16.79
C ILE A 45 0.61 6.30 -17.74
N ALA A 46 -0.63 6.49 -17.29
CA ALA A 46 -1.83 6.26 -18.09
C ALA A 46 -1.90 7.18 -19.32
N GLU A 47 -1.49 8.44 -19.17
CA GLU A 47 -1.53 9.46 -20.23
C GLU A 47 -0.27 9.48 -21.11
N ALA A 48 0.68 8.57 -20.89
CA ALA A 48 1.97 8.65 -21.55
C ALA A 48 1.87 8.29 -23.04
N PRO A 49 2.30 9.17 -23.97
CA PRO A 49 2.05 9.01 -25.41
C PRO A 49 2.79 7.82 -26.06
N GLN A 50 3.79 7.26 -25.37
CA GLN A 50 4.47 6.05 -25.81
C GLN A 50 3.63 4.77 -25.65
N PHE A 51 2.56 4.81 -24.85
CA PHE A 51 1.68 3.67 -24.62
C PHE A 51 0.42 3.83 -25.47
N ARG A 52 0.33 3.04 -26.54
CA ARG A 52 -0.82 3.03 -27.44
C ARG A 52 -1.69 1.82 -27.14
N TYR A 53 -2.89 2.07 -26.64
CA TYR A 53 -3.91 1.06 -26.34
C TYR A 53 -4.49 0.45 -27.63
N GLY A 54 -5.20 -0.68 -27.49
CA GLY A 54 -5.90 -1.33 -28.61
C GLY A 54 -5.08 -2.35 -29.42
N SER A 55 -4.02 -2.94 -28.85
CA SER A 55 -3.27 -4.04 -29.46
C SER A 55 -4.13 -5.29 -29.68
N GLU A 56 -3.85 -6.04 -30.74
CA GLU A 56 -4.51 -7.33 -31.05
C GLU A 56 -3.94 -8.52 -30.25
N ASP A 57 -2.90 -8.33 -29.43
CA ASP A 57 -2.31 -9.40 -28.61
C ASP A 57 -3.17 -9.70 -27.37
N VAL A 58 -4.27 -10.40 -27.60
CA VAL A 58 -5.25 -10.78 -26.57
C VAL A 58 -4.65 -11.78 -25.58
N ASP A 59 -3.78 -12.68 -26.02
CA ASP A 59 -3.17 -13.71 -25.19
C ASP A 59 -2.25 -13.10 -24.13
N ALA A 60 -1.40 -12.12 -24.51
CA ALA A 60 -0.55 -11.41 -23.56
C ALA A 60 -1.38 -10.62 -22.55
N ALA A 61 -2.44 -9.95 -22.99
CA ALA A 61 -3.34 -9.20 -22.12
C ALA A 61 -4.07 -10.11 -21.12
N GLU A 62 -4.54 -11.27 -21.57
CA GLU A 62 -5.19 -12.25 -20.69
C GLU A 62 -4.19 -12.84 -19.67
N HIS A 63 -2.97 -13.17 -20.12
CA HIS A 63 -1.93 -13.67 -19.22
C HIS A 63 -1.59 -12.65 -18.12
N ALA A 64 -1.44 -11.37 -18.48
CA ALA A 64 -1.17 -10.30 -17.53
C ALA A 64 -2.34 -10.09 -16.55
N ALA A 65 -3.59 -10.11 -17.04
CA ALA A 65 -4.76 -10.00 -16.19
C ALA A 65 -4.86 -11.15 -15.18
N ARG A 66 -4.72 -12.41 -15.63
CA ARG A 66 -4.73 -13.58 -14.74
C ARG A 66 -3.61 -13.53 -13.70
N LYS A 67 -2.44 -13.01 -14.06
CA LYS A 67 -1.32 -12.81 -13.14
C LYS A 67 -1.64 -11.77 -12.06
N LEU A 68 -2.22 -10.62 -12.44
CA LEU A 68 -2.65 -9.58 -11.51
C LEU A 68 -3.74 -10.06 -10.54
N GLU A 69 -4.70 -10.85 -11.04
CA GLU A 69 -5.76 -11.46 -10.24
C GLU A 69 -5.20 -12.48 -9.25
N ARG A 70 -4.39 -13.44 -9.74
CA ARG A 70 -3.79 -14.50 -8.92
C ARG A 70 -2.94 -13.93 -7.78
N ASP A 71 -2.19 -12.88 -8.06
CA ASP A 71 -1.32 -12.25 -7.07
C ASP A 71 -2.10 -11.27 -6.16
N GLY A 72 -3.41 -11.08 -6.39
CA GLY A 72 -4.30 -10.28 -5.54
C GLY A 72 -4.14 -8.77 -5.67
N TRP A 73 -3.54 -8.27 -6.76
CA TRP A 73 -3.30 -6.84 -6.94
C TRP A 73 -4.52 -6.08 -7.46
N LEU A 74 -5.36 -6.74 -8.26
CA LEU A 74 -6.60 -6.20 -8.82
C LEU A 74 -7.69 -7.26 -8.80
N GLY A 75 -8.94 -6.82 -8.59
CA GLY A 75 -10.11 -7.69 -8.62
C GLY A 75 -10.58 -8.04 -10.04
N PRO A 76 -11.34 -9.13 -10.20
CA PRO A 76 -11.79 -9.62 -11.51
C PRO A 76 -12.63 -8.60 -12.29
N HIS A 77 -13.43 -7.79 -11.59
CA HIS A 77 -14.28 -6.78 -12.22
C HIS A 77 -13.47 -5.66 -12.91
N VAL A 78 -12.43 -5.14 -12.24
CA VAL A 78 -11.50 -4.15 -12.84
C VAL A 78 -10.82 -4.77 -14.05
N LEU A 79 -10.28 -5.98 -13.93
CA LEU A 79 -9.57 -6.66 -15.01
C LEU A 79 -10.47 -7.00 -16.20
N SER A 80 -11.74 -7.33 -15.95
CA SER A 80 -12.73 -7.51 -17.01
C SER A 80 -13.00 -6.20 -17.75
N ALA A 81 -13.19 -5.10 -17.02
CA ALA A 81 -13.43 -3.78 -17.59
C ALA A 81 -12.22 -3.27 -18.40
N LEU A 82 -10.99 -3.41 -17.89
CA LEU A 82 -9.76 -3.02 -18.61
C LEU A 82 -9.60 -3.71 -19.96
N ARG A 83 -10.17 -4.89 -20.15
CA ARG A 83 -10.11 -5.62 -21.43
C ARG A 83 -11.25 -5.29 -22.39
N SER A 84 -12.33 -4.72 -21.87
CA SER A 84 -13.60 -4.54 -22.59
C SER A 84 -13.84 -3.09 -23.02
N ILE A 85 -13.34 -2.13 -22.24
CA ILE A 85 -13.47 -0.69 -22.51
C ILE A 85 -12.30 -0.24 -23.39
N ASP A 86 -12.56 0.66 -24.34
CA ASP A 86 -11.52 1.31 -25.15
C ASP A 86 -10.91 2.48 -24.37
N HIS A 87 -9.60 2.44 -24.17
CA HIS A 87 -8.86 3.44 -23.39
C HIS A 87 -8.16 4.50 -24.26
N THR A 88 -8.41 4.49 -25.58
CA THR A 88 -7.70 5.35 -26.53
C THR A 88 -7.99 6.84 -26.29
N ASN A 89 -9.22 7.19 -25.93
CA ASN A 89 -9.66 8.57 -25.71
C ASN A 89 -9.75 8.92 -24.22
N ASP A 90 -10.02 7.94 -23.37
CA ASP A 90 -10.11 8.11 -21.93
C ASP A 90 -9.32 7.01 -21.20
N SER A 91 -8.28 7.41 -20.46
CA SER A 91 -7.44 6.51 -19.69
C SER A 91 -7.78 6.47 -18.20
N VAL A 92 -8.94 7.02 -17.77
CA VAL A 92 -9.38 7.05 -16.37
C VAL A 92 -9.38 5.66 -15.74
N LEU A 93 -9.88 4.64 -16.43
CA LEU A 93 -9.91 3.28 -15.89
C LEU A 93 -8.49 2.69 -15.79
N VAL A 94 -7.60 3.00 -16.74
CA VAL A 94 -6.19 2.60 -16.70
C VAL A 94 -5.48 3.26 -15.52
N GLN A 95 -5.66 4.57 -15.33
CA GLN A 95 -5.15 5.31 -14.18
C GLN A 95 -5.66 4.69 -12.87
N THR A 96 -6.96 4.42 -12.77
CA THR A 96 -7.58 3.82 -11.59
C THR A 96 -6.96 2.47 -11.26
N ALA A 97 -6.75 1.61 -12.26
CA ALA A 97 -6.10 0.31 -12.08
C ALA A 97 -4.62 0.40 -11.69
N LEU A 98 -3.87 1.34 -12.28
CA LEU A 98 -2.49 1.62 -11.90
C LEU A 98 -2.40 2.10 -10.46
N GLN A 99 -3.24 3.06 -10.09
CA GLN A 99 -3.31 3.60 -8.74
C GLN A 99 -3.71 2.53 -7.72
N ALA A 100 -4.71 1.70 -8.02
CA ALA A 100 -5.15 0.62 -7.13
C ALA A 100 -4.08 -0.46 -6.94
N SER A 101 -3.45 -0.92 -8.01
CA SER A 101 -2.41 -1.95 -7.94
C SER A 101 -1.17 -1.46 -7.17
N MET A 102 -0.74 -0.20 -7.40
CA MET A 102 0.33 0.43 -6.63
C MET A 102 -0.06 0.61 -5.16
N THR A 103 -1.28 1.04 -4.87
CA THR A 103 -1.79 1.21 -3.49
C THR A 103 -1.78 -0.11 -2.73
N MET A 104 -2.26 -1.20 -3.34
CA MET A 104 -2.21 -2.54 -2.76
C MET A 104 -0.78 -3.00 -2.49
N TYR A 105 0.13 -2.78 -3.44
CA TYR A 105 1.53 -3.15 -3.27
C TYR A 105 2.23 -2.33 -2.17
N VAL A 106 2.00 -1.02 -2.14
CA VAL A 106 2.52 -0.11 -1.11
C VAL A 106 1.98 -0.50 0.26
N ARG A 107 0.69 -0.85 0.36
CA ARG A 107 0.10 -1.39 1.59
C ARG A 107 0.79 -2.67 2.05
N TRP A 108 1.04 -3.59 1.13
CA TRP A 108 1.76 -4.82 1.44
C TRP A 108 3.16 -4.49 1.96
N LEU A 109 3.92 -3.66 1.25
CA LEU A 109 5.28 -3.28 1.62
C LEU A 109 5.32 -2.56 2.97
N ALA A 110 4.47 -1.56 3.18
CA ALA A 110 4.39 -0.80 4.43
C ALA A 110 4.17 -1.70 5.65
N MET A 111 3.35 -2.76 5.50
CA MET A 111 2.98 -3.63 6.62
C MET A 111 3.78 -4.94 6.66
N SER A 112 4.63 -5.16 5.66
CA SER A 112 5.36 -6.41 5.50
C SER A 112 6.33 -6.64 6.66
N TRP A 113 6.41 -7.90 7.06
CA TRP A 113 7.46 -8.44 7.94
C TRP A 113 8.49 -9.26 7.15
N ASP A 114 8.39 -9.28 5.81
CA ASP A 114 9.40 -9.80 4.86
C ASP A 114 10.53 -8.77 4.72
N LEU A 115 11.26 -8.57 5.82
CA LEU A 115 12.30 -7.56 6.01
C LEU A 115 13.61 -7.99 5.32
N GLY A 116 13.50 -8.27 4.02
CA GLY A 116 14.57 -8.83 3.19
C GLY A 116 14.69 -10.36 3.26
N HIS A 117 13.77 -11.05 3.95
CA HIS A 117 13.69 -12.51 3.98
C HIS A 117 12.26 -13.00 3.74
N TYR A 118 12.09 -13.83 2.71
CA TYR A 118 10.80 -14.39 2.32
C TYR A 118 10.16 -15.17 3.48
N ASP A 119 9.05 -14.64 4.01
CA ASP A 119 8.25 -15.24 5.09
C ASP A 119 6.83 -15.53 4.59
N PRO A 120 6.63 -16.60 3.80
CA PRO A 120 5.32 -16.90 3.21
C PRO A 120 4.28 -17.26 4.27
N GLU A 121 4.70 -17.76 5.43
CA GLU A 121 3.81 -18.16 6.51
C GLU A 121 3.45 -17.00 7.44
N GLY A 122 4.10 -15.83 7.28
CA GLY A 122 3.92 -14.66 8.14
C GLY A 122 4.25 -14.95 9.60
N LEU A 123 5.27 -15.79 9.85
CA LEU A 123 5.66 -16.21 11.19
C LEU A 123 6.00 -15.01 12.08
N LEU A 124 6.75 -14.04 11.57
CA LEU A 124 7.12 -12.85 12.35
C LEU A 124 5.90 -12.02 12.76
N HIS A 125 4.94 -11.88 11.85
CA HIS A 125 3.68 -11.19 12.13
C HIS A 125 2.85 -11.93 13.18
N LYS A 126 2.75 -13.26 13.09
CA LYS A 126 2.06 -14.12 14.08
C LYS A 126 2.73 -14.04 15.45
N LEU A 127 4.06 -14.11 15.48
CA LEU A 127 4.85 -13.98 16.70
C LEU A 127 4.60 -12.62 17.36
N TYR A 128 4.64 -11.55 16.58
CA TYR A 128 4.33 -10.21 17.07
C TYR A 128 2.93 -10.12 17.66
N SER A 129 1.94 -10.69 16.98
CA SER A 129 0.56 -10.71 17.45
C SER A 129 0.43 -11.39 18.82
N GLU A 130 1.13 -12.52 19.04
CA GLU A 130 1.18 -13.19 20.33
C GLU A 130 1.92 -12.38 21.41
N VAL A 131 3.04 -11.74 21.07
CA VAL A 131 3.76 -10.85 21.99
C VAL A 131 2.83 -9.72 22.43
N ARG A 132 2.23 -9.01 21.47
CA ARG A 132 1.30 -7.90 21.70
C ARG A 132 0.14 -8.29 22.61
N ARG A 133 -0.39 -9.52 22.47
CA ARG A 133 -1.46 -10.03 23.34
C ARG A 133 -1.00 -10.21 24.80
N ARG A 134 0.26 -10.58 25.03
CA ARG A 134 0.78 -10.95 26.37
C ARG A 134 1.36 -9.78 27.15
N VAL A 135 1.99 -8.82 26.48
CA VAL A 135 2.74 -7.74 27.15
C VAL A 135 2.06 -6.37 27.01
N PRO A 136 2.41 -5.36 27.83
CA PRO A 136 1.94 -4.00 27.64
C PRO A 136 2.42 -3.38 26.31
N GLN A 137 1.69 -2.39 25.79
CA GLN A 137 1.97 -1.75 24.49
C GLN A 137 3.43 -1.27 24.35
N SER A 138 4.02 -0.65 25.38
CA SER A 138 5.43 -0.20 25.32
C SER A 138 6.42 -1.32 25.09
N VAL A 139 6.16 -2.49 25.68
CA VAL A 139 7.04 -3.66 25.54
C VAL A 139 6.86 -4.26 24.15
N ALA A 140 5.62 -4.35 23.67
CA ALA A 140 5.33 -4.85 22.33
C ALA A 140 5.93 -3.96 21.23
N GLY A 141 5.76 -2.64 21.32
CA GLY A 141 6.32 -1.68 20.36
C GLY A 141 7.85 -1.78 20.27
N ARG A 142 8.55 -1.87 21.41
CA ARG A 142 10.01 -2.05 21.44
C ARG A 142 10.46 -3.37 20.87
N TRP A 143 9.75 -4.44 21.21
CA TRP A 143 10.03 -5.74 20.64
C TRP A 143 9.92 -5.68 19.10
N ARG A 144 8.86 -5.05 18.58
CA ARG A 144 8.68 -4.83 17.14
C ARG A 144 9.87 -4.07 16.55
N ALA A 145 10.24 -2.93 17.13
CA ALA A 145 11.34 -2.10 16.63
C ALA A 145 12.67 -2.87 16.55
N ILE A 146 13.07 -3.51 17.66
CA ILE A 146 14.32 -4.27 17.74
C ILE A 146 14.31 -5.44 16.73
N CYS A 147 13.21 -6.18 16.63
CA CYS A 147 13.09 -7.28 15.68
C CYS A 147 13.17 -6.77 14.24
N ARG A 148 12.56 -5.62 13.93
CA ARG A 148 12.61 -5.05 12.59
C ARG A 148 14.02 -4.61 12.19
N GLU A 149 14.68 -3.85 13.06
CA GLU A 149 16.07 -3.42 12.88
C GLU A 149 17.01 -4.62 12.70
N SER A 150 16.86 -5.64 13.56
CA SER A 150 17.68 -6.85 13.51
C SER A 150 17.47 -7.64 12.21
N ALA A 151 16.23 -7.77 11.74
CA ALA A 151 15.93 -8.48 10.51
C ALA A 151 16.53 -7.77 9.28
N LYS A 152 16.46 -6.44 9.22
CA LYS A 152 17.11 -5.64 8.15
C LYS A 152 18.63 -5.87 8.12
N VAL A 153 19.28 -5.90 9.29
CA VAL A 153 20.72 -6.20 9.40
C VAL A 153 21.04 -7.61 8.89
N ILE A 154 20.26 -8.63 9.30
CA ILE A 154 20.48 -10.02 8.88
C ILE A 154 20.33 -10.18 7.36
N ALA A 155 19.31 -9.54 6.78
CA ALA A 155 19.04 -9.63 5.35
C ALA A 155 20.01 -8.79 4.50
N GLY A 156 20.91 -8.02 5.12
CA GLY A 156 21.83 -7.15 4.39
C GLY A 156 21.11 -6.05 3.61
N VAL A 157 19.97 -5.60 4.14
CA VAL A 157 19.16 -4.55 3.52
C VAL A 157 19.96 -3.24 3.55
N GLY A 158 20.14 -2.64 2.36
CA GLY A 158 20.81 -1.36 2.17
C GLY A 158 20.18 -0.61 1.00
N ASP A 159 20.89 0.38 0.44
CA ASP A 159 20.39 1.30 -0.60
C ASP A 159 19.74 0.63 -1.84
N ALA A 160 20.03 -0.65 -2.08
CA ALA A 160 19.44 -1.43 -3.17
C ALA A 160 17.97 -1.84 -2.94
N GLU A 161 17.43 -1.70 -1.72
CA GLU A 161 16.06 -2.10 -1.38
C GLU A 161 15.01 -1.26 -2.13
N HIS A 162 15.17 0.07 -2.11
CA HIS A 162 14.30 0.99 -2.84
C HIS A 162 14.27 0.67 -4.34
N GLU A 163 15.43 0.37 -4.94
CA GLU A 163 15.53 0.00 -6.36
C GLU A 163 14.82 -1.34 -6.66
N ARG A 164 14.90 -2.32 -5.76
CA ARG A 164 14.16 -3.58 -5.89
C ARG A 164 12.65 -3.34 -5.90
N HIS A 165 12.14 -2.54 -4.97
CA HIS A 165 10.71 -2.24 -4.92
C HIS A 165 10.25 -1.33 -6.07
N ALA A 166 11.09 -0.41 -6.53
CA ALA A 166 10.82 0.40 -7.72
C ALA A 166 10.69 -0.47 -8.98
N LYS A 167 11.57 -1.48 -9.16
CA LYS A 167 11.45 -2.47 -10.26
C LYS A 167 10.17 -3.28 -10.16
N LYS A 168 9.75 -3.67 -8.96
CA LYS A 168 8.49 -4.42 -8.76
C LYS A 168 7.27 -3.54 -9.07
N LEU A 169 7.26 -2.27 -8.65
CA LEU A 169 6.24 -1.29 -9.03
C LEU A 169 6.20 -1.08 -10.55
N ALA A 170 7.36 -0.94 -11.21
CA ALA A 170 7.44 -0.85 -12.67
C ALA A 170 6.88 -2.08 -13.37
N ARG A 171 7.13 -3.28 -12.82
CA ARG A 171 6.59 -4.54 -13.34
C ARG A 171 5.07 -4.60 -13.19
N LEU A 172 4.53 -4.19 -12.04
CA LEU A 172 3.09 -4.12 -11.81
C LEU A 172 2.42 -3.14 -12.78
N ALA A 173 2.98 -1.94 -12.94
CA ALA A 173 2.46 -0.96 -13.90
C ALA A 173 2.48 -1.50 -15.34
N ALA A 174 3.56 -2.18 -15.74
CA ALA A 174 3.65 -2.81 -17.05
C ALA A 174 2.63 -3.93 -17.24
N ASP A 175 2.41 -4.78 -16.23
CA ASP A 175 1.40 -5.83 -16.28
C ASP A 175 -0.01 -5.22 -16.45
N VAL A 176 -0.32 -4.10 -15.79
CA VAL A 176 -1.59 -3.37 -15.98
C VAL A 176 -1.71 -2.84 -17.41
N LEU A 177 -0.68 -2.19 -17.93
CA LEU A 177 -0.68 -1.68 -19.31
C LEU A 177 -0.84 -2.80 -20.35
N VAL A 178 -0.19 -3.95 -20.15
CA VAL A 178 -0.37 -5.12 -21.01
C VAL A 178 -1.79 -5.66 -20.91
N ALA A 179 -2.39 -5.70 -19.73
CA ALA A 179 -3.80 -6.08 -19.56
C ALA A 179 -4.77 -5.12 -20.28
N CYS A 180 -4.37 -3.84 -20.46
CA CYS A 180 -5.08 -2.83 -21.24
C CYS A 180 -4.76 -2.88 -22.74
N ARG A 181 -4.06 -3.92 -23.22
CA ARG A 181 -3.66 -4.10 -24.62
C ARG A 181 -2.79 -2.96 -25.15
N VAL A 182 -1.82 -2.49 -24.36
CA VAL A 182 -0.79 -1.59 -24.90
C VAL A 182 0.06 -2.34 -25.94
N SER A 183 0.36 -1.65 -27.04
CA SER A 183 1.12 -2.21 -28.16
C SER A 183 2.56 -2.58 -27.78
N GLY A 184 3.00 -3.75 -28.26
CA GLY A 184 4.36 -4.24 -28.12
C GLY A 184 4.51 -5.39 -27.13
N PRO A 185 5.65 -6.12 -27.16
CA PRO A 185 5.85 -7.26 -26.30
C PRO A 185 5.94 -6.83 -24.82
N PRO A 186 5.46 -7.66 -23.86
CA PRO A 186 5.42 -7.30 -22.43
C PRO A 186 6.74 -6.78 -21.85
N GLU A 187 7.87 -7.35 -22.27
CA GLU A 187 9.19 -6.90 -21.79
C GLU A 187 9.59 -5.52 -22.33
N ALA A 188 9.13 -5.15 -23.53
CA ALA A 188 9.35 -3.80 -24.07
C ALA A 188 8.51 -2.77 -23.30
N VAL A 189 7.25 -3.11 -22.96
CA VAL A 189 6.39 -2.27 -22.11
C VAL A 189 7.04 -2.06 -20.75
N TYR A 190 7.52 -3.13 -20.11
CA TYR A 190 8.25 -3.04 -18.85
C TYR A 190 9.51 -2.18 -18.94
N SER A 191 10.32 -2.36 -19.98
CA SER A 191 11.51 -1.54 -20.21
C SER A 191 11.18 -0.06 -20.40
N ALA A 192 10.11 0.24 -21.13
CA ALA A 192 9.63 1.60 -21.34
C ALA A 192 9.14 2.26 -20.04
N VAL A 193 8.35 1.55 -19.23
CA VAL A 193 7.92 2.02 -17.90
C VAL A 193 9.14 2.30 -17.02
N ARG A 194 10.06 1.33 -16.92
CA ARG A 194 11.25 1.46 -16.09
C ARG A 194 12.14 2.62 -16.53
N LYS A 195 12.27 2.88 -17.83
CA LYS A 195 13.08 3.97 -18.35
C LYS A 195 12.44 5.34 -18.11
N ALA A 196 11.15 5.48 -18.39
CA ALA A 196 10.45 6.76 -18.33
C ALA A 196 10.06 7.18 -16.90
N PHE A 197 9.75 6.21 -16.03
CA PHE A 197 9.18 6.45 -14.70
C PHE A 197 10.06 5.93 -13.55
N ALA A 198 11.37 5.72 -13.78
CA ALA A 198 12.29 5.24 -12.75
C ALA A 198 12.24 6.08 -11.47
N SER A 199 12.39 7.40 -11.62
CA SER A 199 12.43 8.35 -10.51
C SER A 199 11.12 8.38 -9.70
N PRO A 200 9.93 8.58 -10.28
CA PRO A 200 8.70 8.60 -9.50
C PRO A 200 8.39 7.26 -8.83
N LEU A 201 8.68 6.12 -9.47
CA LEU A 201 8.47 4.80 -8.87
C LEU A 201 9.44 4.53 -7.71
N ARG A 202 10.69 5.01 -7.84
CA ARG A 202 11.67 4.97 -6.74
C ARG A 202 11.24 5.82 -5.57
N GLU A 203 10.72 7.03 -5.81
CA GLU A 203 10.23 7.91 -4.74
C GLU A 203 9.05 7.28 -3.98
N ILE A 204 8.15 6.55 -4.66
CA ILE A 204 7.08 5.79 -3.98
C ILE A 204 7.69 4.72 -3.06
N ALA A 205 8.69 3.97 -3.54
CA ALA A 205 9.35 2.94 -2.75
C ALA A 205 10.09 3.51 -1.53
N GLU A 206 10.79 4.64 -1.70
CA GLU A 206 11.45 5.39 -0.61
C GLU A 206 10.45 5.83 0.45
N ARG A 207 9.41 6.57 0.06
CA ARG A 207 8.36 7.03 1.00
C ARG A 207 7.65 5.89 1.72
N THR A 208 7.47 4.74 1.06
CA THR A 208 6.85 3.56 1.68
C THR A 208 7.74 2.95 2.75
N LEU A 209 9.05 2.86 2.49
CA LEU A 209 10.03 2.32 3.42
C LEU A 209 10.27 3.29 4.59
N ASP A 210 10.26 4.60 4.34
CA ASP A 210 10.27 5.63 5.40
C ASP A 210 9.04 5.46 6.31
N PHE A 211 7.85 5.29 5.73
CA PHE A 211 6.63 5.04 6.51
C PHE A 211 6.70 3.71 7.28
N GLN A 212 7.27 2.65 6.69
CA GLN A 212 7.50 1.37 7.38
C GLN A 212 8.44 1.54 8.58
N GLN A 213 9.48 2.36 8.45
CA GLN A 213 10.39 2.69 9.55
C GLN A 213 9.66 3.51 10.64
N ILE A 214 8.93 4.56 10.26
CA ILE A 214 8.17 5.38 11.22
C ILE A 214 7.17 4.52 12.02
N SER A 215 6.36 3.73 11.32
CA SER A 215 5.31 2.90 11.94
C SER A 215 5.85 1.66 12.67
N GLY A 216 6.96 1.10 12.19
CA GLY A 216 7.51 -0.16 12.66
C GLY A 216 8.58 -0.02 13.73
N GLU A 217 9.42 1.01 13.64
CA GLU A 217 10.66 1.14 14.43
C GLU A 217 10.65 2.36 15.35
N ILE A 218 10.14 3.50 14.87
CA ILE A 218 10.21 4.77 15.61
C ILE A 218 9.04 4.92 16.59
N ILE A 219 7.82 4.73 16.11
CA ILE A 219 6.62 4.84 16.95
C ILE A 219 6.47 3.55 17.75
N LEU A 220 6.43 3.67 19.08
CA LEU A 220 6.37 2.54 20.02
C LEU A 220 5.07 2.55 20.82
N SER A 221 4.44 3.72 20.98
CA SER A 221 3.24 3.87 21.82
C SER A 221 1.98 3.24 21.21
N CYS A 222 1.98 2.98 19.90
CA CYS A 222 0.86 2.39 19.18
C CYS A 222 1.30 1.57 17.96
N ASP A 223 0.34 0.93 17.31
CA ASP A 223 0.54 0.23 16.05
C ASP A 223 -0.20 1.02 14.97
N LEU A 224 0.55 1.52 14.00
CA LEU A 224 -0.02 2.20 12.84
C LEU A 224 -0.19 1.19 11.71
N ILE A 225 -1.41 1.10 11.21
CA ILE A 225 -1.79 0.13 10.20
C ILE A 225 -2.28 0.90 8.99
N ALA A 226 -1.56 0.82 7.87
CA ALA A 226 -2.08 1.28 6.59
C ALA A 226 -3.34 0.45 6.28
N VAL A 227 -4.35 1.03 5.65
CA VAL A 227 -5.62 0.34 5.38
C VAL A 227 -5.96 0.41 3.91
N VAL A 228 -6.42 -0.73 3.38
CA VAL A 228 -7.08 -0.85 2.08
C VAL A 228 -8.37 -1.61 2.28
N VAL A 229 -9.36 -1.33 1.46
CA VAL A 229 -10.63 -2.05 1.43
C VAL A 229 -10.57 -3.09 0.32
N VAL A 230 -10.93 -4.32 0.67
CA VAL A 230 -10.99 -5.44 -0.28
C VAL A 230 -12.12 -5.17 -1.28
N PRO A 231 -11.92 -5.45 -2.58
CA PRO A 231 -12.99 -5.41 -3.56
C PRO A 231 -14.23 -6.19 -3.11
N GLU A 232 -15.40 -5.76 -3.58
CA GLU A 232 -16.72 -6.34 -3.27
C GLU A 232 -17.25 -6.09 -1.86
N THR A 233 -16.46 -5.47 -0.98
CA THR A 233 -16.93 -4.97 0.31
C THR A 233 -18.02 -3.92 0.10
N VAL A 234 -19.09 -3.98 0.91
CA VAL A 234 -20.15 -2.97 0.89
C VAL A 234 -19.57 -1.63 1.34
N PHE A 235 -19.86 -0.57 0.59
CA PHE A 235 -19.41 0.78 0.92
C PHE A 235 -20.00 1.25 2.25
N ASP A 236 -19.13 1.77 3.13
CA ASP A 236 -19.52 2.37 4.39
C ASP A 236 -18.93 3.79 4.47
N PRO A 237 -19.77 4.84 4.38
CA PRO A 237 -19.31 6.22 4.41
C PRO A 237 -18.72 6.64 5.76
N VAL A 238 -18.92 5.85 6.83
CA VAL A 238 -18.28 6.10 8.14
C VAL A 238 -16.80 5.76 8.10
N THR A 239 -16.42 4.73 7.34
CA THR A 239 -15.06 4.18 7.32
C THR A 239 -14.32 4.37 6.00
N MET A 240 -15.02 4.81 4.94
CA MET A 240 -14.49 4.94 3.58
C MET A 240 -14.90 6.29 2.97
N ASP A 241 -14.12 6.77 2.00
CA ASP A 241 -14.49 7.90 1.15
C ASP A 241 -14.58 7.44 -0.31
N ASP A 242 -15.71 7.71 -0.97
CA ASP A 242 -15.90 7.44 -2.41
C ASP A 242 -15.13 8.48 -3.23
N GLU A 243 -14.23 8.04 -4.11
CA GLU A 243 -13.44 8.92 -4.97
C GLU A 243 -14.29 9.63 -6.04
N TRP A 244 -15.39 9.00 -6.46
CA TRP A 244 -16.31 9.49 -7.48
C TRP A 244 -17.64 9.97 -6.90
N GLY A 245 -17.77 9.95 -5.56
CA GLY A 245 -18.98 10.39 -4.89
C GLY A 245 -19.18 11.89 -5.03
N ASP A 246 -20.39 12.32 -5.39
CA ASP A 246 -20.76 13.73 -5.28
C ASP A 246 -20.87 14.10 -3.78
N PRO A 247 -20.08 15.07 -3.29
CA PRO A 247 -20.15 15.50 -1.89
C PRO A 247 -21.51 16.07 -1.48
N ASN A 248 -22.38 16.41 -2.43
CA ASN A 248 -23.72 16.93 -2.19
C ASN A 248 -24.82 15.88 -2.32
N ALA A 249 -24.50 14.68 -2.82
CA ALA A 249 -25.45 13.60 -2.96
C ALA A 249 -25.53 12.72 -1.69
N SER A 250 -26.61 11.96 -1.58
CA SER A 250 -26.66 10.90 -0.55
C SER A 250 -25.59 9.85 -0.85
N PRO A 251 -24.95 9.26 0.17
CA PRO A 251 -23.92 8.24 -0.03
C PRO A 251 -24.40 7.16 -0.99
N SER A 252 -23.61 6.91 -2.03
CA SER A 252 -23.84 5.87 -3.01
C SER A 252 -23.94 4.52 -2.30
N ALA A 253 -25.08 3.83 -2.46
CA ALA A 253 -25.13 2.42 -2.11
C ALA A 253 -24.34 1.65 -3.16
N GLY A 254 -23.41 0.80 -2.75
CA GLY A 254 -22.58 0.10 -3.71
C GLY A 254 -21.56 -0.83 -3.07
N GLN A 255 -20.85 -1.53 -3.96
CA GLN A 255 -19.69 -2.33 -3.59
C GLN A 255 -18.43 -1.64 -4.06
N VAL A 256 -17.37 -1.75 -3.26
CA VAL A 256 -16.04 -1.30 -3.61
C VAL A 256 -15.54 -2.08 -4.83
N LEU A 257 -15.12 -1.35 -5.86
CA LEU A 257 -14.41 -1.89 -7.01
C LEU A 257 -12.93 -2.09 -6.68
N CYS A 258 -12.29 -1.04 -6.13
CA CYS A 258 -10.90 -1.07 -5.68
C CYS A 258 -10.59 0.09 -4.72
N THR A 259 -9.48 -0.02 -3.98
CA THR A 259 -8.95 1.09 -3.16
C THR A 259 -7.88 1.83 -3.94
N THR A 260 -7.97 3.16 -3.99
CA THR A 260 -7.06 4.04 -4.74
C THR A 260 -6.21 4.93 -3.84
N GLN A 261 -6.57 5.11 -2.57
CA GLN A 261 -5.71 5.77 -1.58
C GLN A 261 -5.74 5.03 -0.26
N LEU A 262 -4.57 4.95 0.38
CA LEU A 262 -4.40 4.32 1.68
C LEU A 262 -5.15 5.07 2.77
N GLY A 263 -5.85 4.31 3.60
CA GLY A 263 -6.27 4.75 4.92
C GLY A 263 -5.19 4.50 5.97
N LEU A 264 -5.45 4.98 7.18
CA LEU A 264 -4.57 4.79 8.32
C LEU A 264 -5.40 4.56 9.58
N THR A 265 -5.14 3.47 10.27
CA THR A 265 -5.65 3.21 11.62
C THR A 265 -4.52 3.20 12.63
N ARG A 266 -4.85 3.65 13.83
CA ARG A 266 -4.05 3.47 15.03
C ARG A 266 -4.69 2.38 15.86
N GLU A 267 -3.87 1.46 16.34
CA GLU A 267 -4.30 0.52 17.37
C GLU A 267 -3.44 0.65 18.63
N GLU A 268 -4.10 0.73 19.78
CA GLU A 268 -3.46 0.88 21.09
C GLU A 268 -3.99 -0.17 22.04
N LYS A 269 -3.09 -0.89 22.72
CA LYS A 269 -3.50 -1.74 23.82
C LYS A 269 -3.73 -0.91 25.09
N LYS A 270 -5.00 -0.79 25.49
CA LYS A 270 -5.46 -0.17 26.74
C LYS A 270 -5.84 -1.23 27.77
N ALA A 271 -6.18 -0.79 28.99
CA ALA A 271 -6.53 -1.71 30.09
C ALA A 271 -7.76 -2.57 29.77
N GLU A 272 -8.72 -2.02 29.02
CA GLU A 272 -9.99 -2.68 28.66
C GLU A 272 -9.91 -3.48 27.35
N GLY A 273 -8.77 -3.48 26.66
CA GLY A 273 -8.59 -4.16 25.38
C GLY A 273 -7.83 -3.32 24.35
N THR A 274 -7.85 -3.76 23.09
CA THR A 274 -7.29 -3.01 21.97
C THR A 274 -8.29 -1.96 21.51
N GLN A 275 -7.90 -0.69 21.57
CA GLN A 275 -8.65 0.39 20.96
C GLN A 275 -8.12 0.65 19.55
N THR A 276 -9.01 0.64 18.56
CA THR A 276 -8.71 0.99 17.17
C THR A 276 -9.33 2.34 16.84
N THR A 277 -8.54 3.26 16.30
CA THR A 277 -8.96 4.61 15.89
C THR A 277 -8.63 4.81 14.41
N LEU A 278 -9.63 5.15 13.60
CA LEU A 278 -9.43 5.51 12.20
C LEU A 278 -8.90 6.94 12.11
N LEU A 279 -7.66 7.11 11.67
CA LEU A 279 -7.01 8.41 11.52
C LEU A 279 -7.23 8.99 10.12
N ARG A 280 -7.31 8.12 9.11
CA ARG A 280 -7.56 8.48 7.71
C ARG A 280 -8.40 7.40 7.06
N LYS A 281 -9.52 7.78 6.44
CA LYS A 281 -10.30 6.84 5.64
C LYS A 281 -9.53 6.48 4.36
N PRO A 282 -9.51 5.20 3.95
CA PRO A 282 -9.10 4.85 2.60
C PRO A 282 -10.08 5.45 1.59
N LYS A 283 -9.54 5.85 0.43
CA LYS A 283 -10.35 6.29 -0.70
C LYS A 283 -10.59 5.11 -1.63
N VAL A 284 -11.85 4.91 -2.01
CA VAL A 284 -12.29 3.76 -2.80
C VAL A 284 -13.03 4.22 -4.05
N VAL A 285 -12.97 3.42 -5.09
CA VAL A 285 -13.82 3.55 -6.27
C VAL A 285 -14.90 2.47 -6.16
N LEU A 286 -16.16 2.82 -6.44
CA LEU A 286 -17.29 1.88 -6.41
C LEU A 286 -17.54 1.25 -7.78
N LYS A 287 -18.23 0.11 -7.82
CA LYS A 287 -18.60 -0.58 -9.07
C LYS A 287 -19.46 0.28 -10.00
N SER A 288 -20.23 1.23 -9.46
CA SER A 288 -21.05 2.17 -10.23
C SER A 288 -20.24 3.06 -11.19
N MET A 289 -18.94 3.24 -10.95
CA MET A 289 -18.04 3.92 -11.89
C MET A 289 -17.97 3.19 -13.24
N LEU A 290 -18.05 1.85 -13.25
CA LEU A 290 -18.06 1.09 -14.51
C LEU A 290 -19.35 1.29 -15.30
N GLU A 291 -20.48 1.51 -14.61
CA GLU A 291 -21.76 1.80 -15.25
C GLU A 291 -21.71 3.16 -15.95
N GLN A 292 -21.14 4.17 -15.28
CA GLN A 292 -20.95 5.51 -15.85
C GLN A 292 -20.05 5.50 -17.09
N LEU A 293 -18.98 4.71 -17.08
CA LEU A 293 -18.07 4.58 -18.23
C LEU A 293 -18.66 3.80 -19.42
N TRP A 294 -19.74 3.03 -19.22
CA TRP A 294 -20.44 2.35 -20.31
C TRP A 294 -21.56 3.19 -20.93
N ASP A 295 -22.08 4.17 -20.20
CA ASP A 295 -23.16 5.04 -20.65
C ASP A 295 -22.65 6.29 -21.41
N GLU A 296 -21.32 6.53 -21.44
CA GLU A 296 -20.63 7.56 -22.23
C GLU A 296 -20.15 7.04 -23.60
#